data_AF-A0A0S8CEN8-F1
#
_entry.id   AF-A0A0S8CEN8-F1
#
_cell.length_a   1.000
_cell.length_b   1.000
_cell.length_c   1.000
_cell.angle_alpha   90.00
_cell.angle_beta   90.00
_cell.angle_gamma   90.00
#
_symmetry.space_group_name_H-M   'P 1'
#
loop_
_entity.id
_entity.type
_entity.pdbx_description
1 polymer ?
#
loop_
_entity_poly.entity_id
_entity_poly.type
_entity_poly.pdbx_seq_one_letter_code
_entity_poly.pdbx_strand_id
1 'polypeptide(L)'
;MRTDIAPDILSLLKRVNHHLADRGITAYLVGGVVRDMVLGRRVEDIDIAVACDALEVASRMADDLDGKYVLLDEDNGVGRVV
;
A
#
# COMPACT_ATOMS: atom_id res chain seq x y z
N MET A 1 -2.99 -22.69 -3.09
CA MET A 1 -3.61 -21.38 -2.79
C MET A 1 -3.42 -20.51 -4.02
N ARG A 2 -4.47 -20.29 -4.81
CA ARG A 2 -4.41 -19.36 -5.96
C ARG A 2 -4.81 -17.99 -5.43
N THR A 3 -3.82 -17.12 -5.26
CA THR A 3 -4.07 -15.69 -5.01
C THR A 3 -4.22 -15.05 -6.39
N ASP A 4 -5.42 -15.14 -6.96
CA ASP A 4 -5.72 -14.50 -8.23
C ASP A 4 -5.85 -12.99 -7.96
N ILE A 5 -4.71 -12.30 -7.92
CA ILE A 5 -4.63 -10.84 -7.78
C ILE A 5 -4.92 -10.23 -9.15
N ALA A 6 -5.82 -9.25 -9.20
CA ALA A 6 -6.14 -8.56 -10.44
C ALA A 6 -4.87 -7.90 -11.04
N PRO A 7 -4.68 -7.94 -12.39
CA PRO A 7 -3.43 -7.47 -13.00
C PRO A 7 -3.07 -6.01 -12.72
N ASP A 8 -4.07 -5.14 -12.61
CA ASP A 8 -3.97 -3.74 -12.24
C ASP A 8 -3.46 -3.56 -10.80
N ILE A 9 -4.02 -4.31 -9.84
CA ILE A 9 -3.55 -4.35 -8.46
C ILE A 9 -2.10 -4.83 -8.38
N LEU A 10 -1.75 -5.89 -9.13
CA LEU A 10 -0.37 -6.39 -9.17
C LEU A 10 0.61 -5.35 -9.74
N SER A 11 0.19 -4.59 -10.76
CA SER A 11 0.98 -3.51 -11.34
C SER A 11 1.21 -2.38 -10.32
N LEU A 12 0.15 -1.98 -9.61
CA LEU A 12 0.24 -0.98 -8.54
C LEU A 12 1.19 -1.42 -7.42
N LEU A 13 1.04 -2.65 -6.91
CA LEU A 13 1.91 -3.20 -5.87
C LEU A 13 3.37 -3.26 -6.30
N LYS A 14 3.66 -3.53 -7.57
CA LYS A 14 5.03 -3.48 -8.11
C LYS A 14 5.60 -2.06 -8.09
N ARG A 15 4.82 -1.05 -8.46
CA ARG A 15 5.24 0.37 -8.40
C ARG A 15 5.55 0.78 -6.96
N VAL A 16 4.64 0.46 -6.04
CA VAL A 16 4.82 0.74 -4.61
C VAL A 16 6.06 0.02 -4.07
N ASN A 17 6.23 -1.27 -4.40
CA ASN A 17 7.40 -2.03 -3.97
C ASN A 17 8.71 -1.44 -4.51
N HIS A 18 8.76 -1.01 -5.78
CA HIS A 18 9.95 -0.38 -6.34
C HIS A 18 10.32 0.91 -5.58
N HIS A 19 9.35 1.78 -5.34
CA HIS A 19 9.56 3.01 -4.56
C HIS A 19 10.12 2.75 -3.15
N LEU A 20 9.60 1.72 -2.47
CA LEU A 20 9.98 1.39 -1.10
C LEU A 20 11.31 0.63 -1.03
N ALA A 21 11.51 -0.36 -1.91
CA ALA A 21 12.70 -1.19 -1.95
C ALA A 21 13.95 -0.39 -2.34
N ASP A 22 13.83 0.56 -3.27
CA ASP A 22 14.93 1.45 -3.69
C ASP A 22 15.44 2.30 -2.51
N ARG A 23 14.61 2.51 -1.49
CA ARG A 23 14.93 3.26 -0.26
C ARG A 23 15.24 2.35 0.93
N GLY A 24 15.28 1.03 0.74
CA GLY A 24 15.51 0.06 1.81
C GLY A 24 14.38 0.00 2.84
N ILE A 25 13.18 0.50 2.51
CA ILE A 25 12.04 0.54 3.41
C ILE A 25 11.36 -0.83 3.42
N THR A 26 11.27 -1.42 4.61
CA THR A 26 10.52 -2.67 4.80
C THR A 26 9.02 -2.36 4.86
N ALA A 27 8.22 -3.11 4.10
CA ALA A 27 6.79 -2.91 4.00
C ALA A 27 6.02 -4.23 3.92
N TYR A 28 4.78 -4.22 4.42
CA TYR A 28 3.92 -5.39 4.51
C TYR A 28 2.50 -5.05 4.08
N LEU A 29 1.89 -5.93 3.28
CA LEU A 29 0.44 -5.94 3.12
C LEU A 29 -0.20 -6.36 4.44
N VAL A 30 -1.20 -5.61 4.90
CA VAL A 30 -1.89 -5.86 6.17
C VAL A 30 -3.39 -5.74 6.01
N GLY A 31 -4.17 -6.13 7.03
CA GLY A 31 -5.60 -5.86 7.06
C GLY A 31 -6.43 -6.64 6.03
N GLY A 32 -7.40 -5.95 5.43
CA GLY A 32 -8.43 -6.55 4.57
C GLY A 32 -7.87 -7.27 3.35
N VAL A 33 -6.88 -6.67 2.68
CA VAL A 33 -6.24 -7.25 1.49
C VAL A 33 -5.67 -8.64 1.74
N VAL A 34 -5.04 -8.89 2.91
CA VAL A 34 -4.47 -10.21 3.24
C VAL A 34 -5.59 -11.24 3.40
N ARG A 35 -6.64 -10.89 4.15
CA ARG A 35 -7.81 -11.76 4.35
C ARG A 35 -8.46 -12.09 3.00
N ASP A 36 -8.69 -11.09 2.17
CA ASP A 36 -9.45 -11.26 0.94
C ASP A 36 -8.63 -12.04 -0.11
N MET A 37 -7.30 -11.85 -0.16
CA MET A 37 -6.40 -12.69 -0.96
C MET A 37 -6.42 -14.16 -0.51
N VAL A 38 -6.38 -14.43 0.80
CA VAL A 38 -6.41 -15.81 1.33
C VAL A 38 -7.76 -16.49 1.06
N LEU A 39 -8.85 -15.74 1.12
CA LEU A 39 -10.21 -16.23 0.87
C LEU A 39 -10.60 -16.25 -0.61
N GLY A 40 -9.72 -15.81 -1.53
CA GLY A 40 -10.02 -15.73 -2.96
C GLY A 40 -11.13 -14.72 -3.29
N ARG A 41 -11.27 -13.68 -2.48
CA ARG A 41 -12.21 -12.58 -2.67
C ARG A 41 -11.57 -11.47 -3.48
N ARG A 42 -12.40 -10.62 -4.07
CA ARG A 42 -11.94 -9.38 -4.70
C ARG A 42 -11.32 -8.47 -3.62
N VAL A 43 -10.14 -7.93 -3.94
CA VAL A 43 -9.48 -6.89 -3.15
C VAL A 43 -10.09 -5.55 -3.55
N GLU A 44 -10.65 -4.82 -2.58
CA GLU A 44 -11.25 -3.49 -2.81
C GLU A 44 -10.31 -2.36 -2.37
N ASP A 45 -9.58 -2.58 -1.26
CA ASP A 45 -8.62 -1.65 -0.67
C ASP A 45 -7.29 -2.35 -0.36
N ILE A 46 -6.21 -1.56 -0.29
CA ILE A 46 -4.86 -2.05 0.00
C ILE A 46 -4.31 -1.23 1.16
N ASP A 47 -4.06 -1.90 2.28
CA ASP A 47 -3.36 -1.32 3.42
C ASP A 47 -1.91 -1.83 3.45
N ILE A 48 -0.98 -0.90 3.65
CA ILE A 48 0.46 -1.18 3.71
C ILE A 48 1.01 -0.61 5.02
N ALA A 49 1.58 -1.49 5.85
CA ALA A 49 2.38 -1.08 6.99
C ALA A 49 3.84 -0.92 6.56
N VAL A 50 4.48 0.19 6.93
CA VAL A 50 5.89 0.47 6.63
C VAL A 50 6.70 0.61 7.91
N ALA A 51 7.94 0.14 7.90
CA ALA A 51 8.84 0.21 9.05
C ALA A 51 9.60 1.56 9.11
N CYS A 52 8.90 2.66 8.88
CA CYS A 52 9.41 4.04 8.90
C CYS A 52 8.23 5.01 9.07
N ASP A 53 8.45 6.32 8.89
CA ASP A 53 7.38 7.31 8.91
C ASP A 53 6.40 7.10 7.76
N ALA A 54 5.21 6.61 8.09
CA ALA A 54 4.17 6.29 7.12
C ALA A 54 3.55 7.54 6.48
N LEU A 55 3.54 8.69 7.16
CA LEU A 55 3.01 9.94 6.60
C LEU A 55 3.98 10.51 5.55
N GLU A 56 5.28 10.46 5.83
CA GLU A 56 6.33 10.84 4.86
C GLU A 56 6.28 9.95 3.61
N VAL A 57 6.16 8.63 3.82
CA VAL A 57 6.00 7.67 2.71
C VAL A 57 4.72 7.93 1.93
N ALA A 58 3.58 8.12 2.58
CA ALA A 58 2.30 8.33 1.91
C ALA A 58 2.31 9.63 1.08
N SER A 59 2.91 10.71 1.60
CA SER A 59 3.07 11.96 0.86
C SER A 59 3.90 11.76 -0.41
N ARG A 60 5.07 11.11 -0.32
CA ARG A 60 5.93 10.86 -1.48
C ARG A 60 5.31 9.89 -2.48
N MET A 61 4.57 8.90 -1.98
CA MET A 61 3.91 7.93 -2.82
C MET A 61 2.79 8.56 -3.63
N ALA A 62 2.09 9.56 -3.08
CA ALA A 62 1.10 10.32 -3.84
C ALA A 62 1.74 11.00 -5.05
N ASP A 63 2.90 11.64 -4.88
CA ASP A 63 3.63 12.27 -5.99
C ASP A 63 4.04 11.23 -7.06
N ASP A 64 4.62 10.11 -6.65
CA ASP A 64 5.10 9.06 -7.57
C ASP A 64 3.97 8.28 -8.28
N LEU A 65 2.77 8.30 -7.70
CA LEU A 65 1.58 7.65 -8.26
C LEU A 65 0.69 8.60 -9.08
N ASP A 66 1.04 9.89 -9.17
CA ASP A 66 0.12 10.97 -9.63
C ASP A 66 -1.22 10.95 -8.87
N GLY A 67 -1.18 10.59 -7.59
CA GLY A 67 -2.32 10.51 -6.69
C GLY A 67 -2.38 11.69 -5.73
N LYS A 68 -3.27 11.59 -4.74
CA LYS A 68 -3.46 12.59 -3.68
C LYS A 68 -3.26 11.98 -2.31
N TYR A 69 -2.40 12.61 -1.51
CA TYR A 69 -2.24 12.31 -0.10
C TYR A 69 -3.38 12.90 0.75
N VAL A 70 -3.90 12.09 1.67
CA VAL A 70 -4.90 12.44 2.67
C VAL A 70 -4.43 11.96 4.03
N LEU A 71 -4.22 12.89 4.96
CA LEU A 71 -3.98 12.57 6.37
C LEU A 71 -5.26 12.01 7.00
N LEU A 72 -5.18 10.83 7.62
CA LEU A 72 -6.32 10.21 8.29
C LEU A 72 -6.19 10.28 9.81
N ASP A 73 -5.02 9.94 10.33
CA ASP A 73 -4.73 9.91 11.77
C ASP A 73 -3.26 10.25 12.00
N GLU A 74 -2.98 11.44 12.52
CA GLU A 74 -1.61 11.90 12.76
C GLU A 74 -0.95 11.15 13.93
N ASP A 75 -1.69 10.93 15.02
CA ASP A 75 -1.19 10.27 16.23
C ASP A 75 -0.77 8.82 15.96
N ASN A 76 -1.49 8.13 15.06
CA ASN A 76 -1.20 6.77 14.66
C ASN A 76 -0.42 6.65 13.34
N GLY A 77 -0.01 7.76 12.73
CA GLY A 77 0.76 7.76 11.48
C GLY A 77 0.00 7.15 10.29
N VAL A 78 -1.32 7.37 10.19
CA VAL A 78 -2.14 6.83 9.10
C VAL A 78 -2.38 7.87 8.02
N GLY A 79 -1.89 7.57 6.82
CA GLY A 79 -2.12 8.32 5.60
C GLY A 79 -2.83 7.46 4.55
N ARG A 80 -3.53 8.11 3.61
CA ARG A 80 -4.12 7.46 2.45
C ARG A 80 -3.67 8.15 1.17
N VAL A 81 -3.45 7.35 0.13
CA VAL A 81 -3.21 7.81 -1.23
C VAL A 81 -4.41 7.40 -2.09
N VAL A 82 -5.00 8.36 -2.82
CA VAL A 82 -6.16 8.16 -3.72
C VAL A 82 -5.92 8.69 -5.12
#